data_AF-A0A972P0K7-F1
#
_entry.id   AF-A0A972P0K7-F1
#
_cell.length_a   1.000
_cell.length_b   1.000
_cell.length_c   1.000
_cell.angle_alpha   90.00
_cell.angle_beta   90.00
_cell.angle_gamma   90.00
#
_symmetry.space_group_name_H-M   'P 1'
#
loop_
_entity.id
_entity.type
_entity.pdbx_description
1 polymer ?
#
loop_
_entity_poly.entity_id
_entity_poly.type
_entity_poly.pdbx_seq_one_letter_code
_entity_poly.pdbx_strand_id
1 'polypeptide(L)'
;MNTNVTAGSTPPEDSPRLPNFRAGHGNEGSTPHPAMRDPETAIDQLAAVLDEMRQAGTIVNRRSVDDLVRLGGHLQRIVEARTSCHTAKAGDTAHERKRGAGFAYEFLYRELGIPRASAYAYIRCHRRFGGDAEAVKYFSFSELNLLSASHVTDDQIFEILEKKRNNLQMTRADVAGMLKALQANMNDCDRGEDSHG
;
A
#
# COMPACT_ATOMS: atom_id res chain seq x y z
N MET A 1 -23.08 2.39 74.06
CA MET A 1 -24.19 1.51 74.49
C MET A 1 -25.02 1.14 73.27
N ASN A 2 -25.52 -0.09 73.28
CA ASN A 2 -26.41 -0.77 72.33
C ASN A 2 -25.77 -1.63 71.23
N THR A 3 -25.82 -2.91 71.56
CA THR A 3 -25.76 -4.17 70.82
C THR A 3 -26.86 -4.30 69.75
N ASN A 4 -26.57 -4.96 68.63
CA ASN A 4 -27.19 -6.27 68.35
C ASN A 4 -26.56 -7.02 67.18
N VAL A 5 -26.49 -8.34 67.39
CA VAL A 5 -26.12 -9.44 66.52
C VAL A 5 -27.40 -9.94 65.81
N THR A 6 -27.32 -10.46 64.57
CA THR A 6 -27.76 -11.83 64.17
C THR A 6 -27.77 -12.06 62.64
N ALA A 7 -27.30 -13.25 62.30
CA ALA A 7 -27.14 -14.01 61.06
C ALA A 7 -28.25 -14.03 59.98
N GLY A 8 -27.84 -14.48 58.77
CA GLY A 8 -28.68 -15.05 57.70
C GLY A 8 -28.02 -14.87 56.32
N SER A 9 -27.22 -15.82 55.82
CA SER A 9 -27.61 -16.95 54.95
C SER A 9 -27.86 -16.59 53.47
N THR A 10 -26.94 -17.07 52.62
CA THR A 10 -27.01 -17.45 51.19
C THR A 10 -27.31 -16.39 50.10
N PRO A 11 -26.56 -16.42 48.97
CA PRO A 11 -26.75 -15.50 47.85
C PRO A 11 -27.77 -16.02 46.83
N PRO A 12 -28.57 -15.15 46.18
CA PRO A 12 -29.24 -15.51 44.94
C PRO A 12 -28.29 -15.36 43.75
N GLU A 13 -28.01 -16.47 43.08
CA GLU A 13 -27.64 -16.51 41.66
C GLU A 13 -28.69 -15.74 40.84
N ASP A 14 -28.28 -14.74 40.08
CA ASP A 14 -28.91 -14.48 38.78
C ASP A 14 -27.94 -13.71 37.87
N SER A 15 -27.20 -14.47 37.05
CA SER A 15 -26.41 -13.93 35.95
C SER A 15 -27.29 -13.81 34.71
N PRO A 16 -27.23 -12.70 33.94
CA PRO A 16 -27.98 -12.58 32.71
C PRO A 16 -27.48 -13.58 31.65
N ARG A 17 -28.39 -14.46 31.21
CA ARG A 17 -28.21 -15.42 30.11
C ARG A 17 -27.97 -14.69 28.78
N LEU A 18 -26.80 -14.90 28.18
CA LEU A 18 -26.55 -14.55 26.78
C LEU A 18 -27.29 -15.55 25.85
N PRO A 19 -27.84 -15.12 24.71
CA PRO A 19 -28.53 -16.00 23.78
C PRO A 19 -27.55 -16.92 23.01
N ASN A 20 -27.87 -18.21 23.00
CA ASN A 20 -27.30 -19.23 22.13
C ASN A 20 -27.50 -18.86 20.65
N PHE A 21 -26.41 -18.52 19.95
CA PHE A 21 -26.41 -18.51 18.50
C PHE A 21 -25.88 -19.85 17.95
N ARG A 22 -26.74 -20.43 17.12
CA ARG A 22 -26.76 -21.77 16.57
C ARG A 22 -25.61 -21.98 15.57
N ALA A 23 -24.96 -23.13 15.68
CA ALA A 23 -23.99 -23.63 14.72
C ALA A 23 -24.60 -23.79 13.32
N GLY A 24 -23.97 -23.18 12.33
CA GLY A 24 -24.17 -23.47 10.91
C GLY A 24 -22.89 -24.12 10.37
N HIS A 25 -22.97 -25.40 10.01
CA HIS A 25 -21.98 -26.05 9.17
C HIS A 25 -22.07 -25.48 7.75
N GLY A 26 -20.92 -25.06 7.21
CA GLY A 26 -20.73 -24.68 5.81
C GLY A 26 -19.30 -25.03 5.42
N ASN A 27 -19.19 -26.04 4.57
CA ASN A 27 -18.00 -26.79 4.21
C ASN A 27 -17.04 -25.99 3.30
N GLU A 28 -15.76 -26.07 3.63
CA GLU A 28 -14.59 -26.22 2.76
C GLU A 28 -14.61 -25.59 1.37
N GLY A 29 -13.91 -24.46 1.27
CA GLY A 29 -13.47 -23.84 0.03
C GLY A 29 -12.43 -22.76 0.28
N SER A 30 -11.64 -22.87 1.36
CA SER A 30 -10.44 -22.04 1.52
C SER A 30 -9.41 -22.55 0.52
N THR A 31 -9.32 -21.85 -0.61
CA THR A 31 -8.11 -21.92 -1.42
C THR A 31 -6.92 -21.68 -0.49
N PRO A 32 -5.88 -22.53 -0.51
CA PRO A 32 -4.72 -22.32 0.33
C PRO A 32 -4.08 -21.01 -0.11
N HIS A 33 -4.24 -19.96 0.71
CA HIS A 33 -3.43 -18.77 0.62
C HIS A 33 -1.98 -19.24 0.78
N PRO A 34 -1.05 -18.93 -0.16
CA PRO A 34 0.27 -19.53 -0.17
C PRO A 34 0.94 -19.34 1.19
N ALA A 35 1.33 -20.48 1.75
CA ALA A 35 2.01 -20.62 3.01
C ALA A 35 3.17 -19.60 3.13
N MET A 36 3.15 -18.88 4.24
CA MET A 36 4.31 -18.49 5.05
C MET A 36 5.66 -18.65 4.32
N ARG A 37 6.17 -17.56 3.75
CA ARG A 37 7.56 -17.48 3.29
C ARG A 37 8.42 -17.13 4.50
N ASP A 38 9.33 -18.01 4.88
CA ASP A 38 10.19 -17.83 6.06
C ASP A 38 10.88 -16.45 6.09
N PRO A 39 11.01 -15.81 7.26
CA PRO A 39 11.66 -14.50 7.38
C PRO A 39 13.12 -14.51 6.94
N GLU A 40 13.78 -15.66 6.99
CA GLU A 40 15.14 -15.89 6.49
C GLU A 40 15.19 -15.85 4.96
N THR A 41 14.19 -16.46 4.30
CA THR A 41 14.00 -16.37 2.84
C THR A 41 13.76 -14.92 2.38
N ALA A 42 13.14 -14.07 3.21
CA ALA A 42 12.97 -12.65 2.92
C ALA A 42 14.28 -11.85 3.04
N ILE A 43 15.18 -12.25 3.94
CA ILE A 43 16.52 -11.67 4.09
C ILE A 43 17.42 -12.11 2.93
N ASP A 44 17.30 -13.35 2.47
CA ASP A 44 18.05 -13.84 1.31
C ASP A 44 17.54 -13.20 0.00
N GLN A 45 16.22 -13.04 -0.13
CA GLN A 45 15.64 -12.26 -1.23
C GLN A 45 16.07 -10.81 -1.19
N LEU A 46 16.19 -10.22 0.01
CA LEU A 46 16.74 -8.89 0.18
C LEU A 46 18.19 -8.84 -0.33
N ALA A 47 19.07 -9.75 0.10
CA ALA A 47 20.47 -9.77 -0.34
C ALA A 47 20.59 -9.89 -1.87
N ALA A 48 19.84 -10.81 -2.49
CA ALA A 48 19.82 -10.99 -3.94
C ALA A 48 19.35 -9.74 -4.69
N VAL A 49 18.31 -9.07 -4.18
CA VAL A 49 17.81 -7.81 -4.74
C VAL A 49 18.83 -6.68 -4.64
N LEU A 50 19.56 -6.60 -3.53
CA LEU A 50 20.58 -5.56 -3.34
C LEU A 50 21.80 -5.78 -4.21
N ASP A 51 22.18 -7.03 -4.43
CA ASP A 51 23.25 -7.38 -5.35
C ASP A 51 22.84 -7.13 -6.80
N GLU A 52 21.60 -7.46 -7.20
CA GLU A 52 21.05 -7.12 -8.52
C GLU A 52 21.07 -5.59 -8.75
N MET A 53 20.66 -4.81 -7.75
CA MET A 53 20.70 -3.35 -7.81
C MET A 53 22.13 -2.77 -7.83
N ARG A 54 23.07 -3.39 -7.13
CA ARG A 54 24.48 -2.98 -7.12
C ARG A 54 25.17 -3.35 -8.44
N GLN A 55 24.84 -4.50 -9.03
CA GLN A 55 25.37 -4.97 -10.31
C GLN A 55 24.81 -4.18 -11.50
N ALA A 56 23.59 -3.65 -11.41
CA ALA A 56 23.06 -2.65 -12.36
C ALA A 56 23.83 -1.31 -12.31
N GLY A 57 24.81 -1.16 -11.41
CA GLY A 57 25.59 0.04 -11.11
C GLY A 57 26.80 0.32 -12.02
N THR A 58 26.73 0.05 -13.32
CA THR A 58 27.72 0.59 -14.28
C THR A 58 27.04 1.11 -15.54
N ILE A 59 26.72 2.40 -15.55
CA ILE A 59 27.01 3.41 -16.60
C ILE A 59 26.27 4.70 -16.20
N VAL A 60 27.05 5.69 -15.77
CA VAL A 60 26.79 7.14 -15.77
C VAL A 60 25.32 7.59 -15.62
N ASN A 61 24.91 7.86 -14.38
CA ASN A 61 23.89 8.84 -13.99
C ASN A 61 22.63 8.94 -14.85
N ARG A 62 21.75 7.93 -14.76
CA ARG A 62 20.27 8.06 -14.76
C ARG A 62 19.71 6.63 -14.61
N ARG A 63 19.30 6.25 -13.39
CA ARG A 63 18.44 5.07 -13.24
C ARG A 63 17.25 5.28 -14.18
N SER A 64 17.02 4.36 -15.11
CA SER A 64 15.91 4.50 -16.04
C SER A 64 14.59 4.52 -15.26
N VAL A 65 13.53 5.05 -15.85
CA VAL A 65 12.22 5.05 -15.19
C VAL A 65 11.78 3.62 -14.88
N ASP A 66 12.07 2.69 -15.78
CA ASP A 66 11.84 1.25 -15.60
C ASP A 66 12.60 0.71 -14.37
N ASP A 67 13.88 1.03 -14.20
CA ASP A 67 14.66 0.60 -13.03
C ASP A 67 14.07 1.12 -11.71
N LEU A 68 13.57 2.36 -11.69
CA LEU A 68 12.95 2.95 -10.51
C LEU A 68 11.60 2.30 -10.19
N VAL A 69 10.84 1.90 -11.22
CA VAL A 69 9.58 1.17 -11.07
C VAL A 69 9.83 -0.27 -10.60
N ARG A 70 10.84 -0.96 -11.14
CA ARG A 70 11.27 -2.29 -10.67
C ARG A 70 11.76 -2.23 -9.22
N LEU A 71 12.58 -1.22 -8.90
CA LEU A 71 13.01 -0.94 -7.53
C LEU A 71 11.82 -0.84 -6.58
N GLY A 72 10.75 -0.15 -6.96
CA GLY A 72 9.54 -0.08 -6.14
C GLY A 72 8.97 -1.44 -5.76
N GLY A 73 8.97 -2.41 -6.67
CA GLY A 73 8.48 -3.77 -6.39
C GLY A 73 9.38 -4.54 -5.43
N HIS A 74 10.69 -4.34 -5.54
CA HIS A 74 11.64 -4.88 -4.58
C HIS A 74 11.41 -4.30 -3.17
N LEU A 75 11.30 -2.97 -3.06
CA LEU A 75 11.05 -2.29 -1.79
C LEU A 75 9.71 -2.71 -1.18
N GLN A 76 8.67 -2.91 -2.01
CA GLN A 76 7.38 -3.37 -1.55
C GLN A 76 7.47 -4.74 -0.88
N ARG A 77 8.16 -5.71 -1.51
CA ARG A 77 8.35 -7.04 -0.94
C ARG A 77 9.09 -7.00 0.39
N ILE A 78 10.11 -6.14 0.52
CA ILE A 78 10.85 -5.96 1.78
C ILE A 78 9.93 -5.41 2.88
N VAL A 79 9.14 -4.38 2.56
CA VAL A 79 8.19 -3.79 3.50
C VAL A 79 7.15 -4.79 3.96
N GLU A 80 6.58 -5.55 3.03
CA GLU A 80 5.59 -6.60 3.31
C GLU A 80 6.18 -7.70 4.18
N ALA A 81 7.33 -8.26 3.81
CA ALA A 81 7.96 -9.34 4.57
C ALA A 81 8.33 -8.91 6.00
N ARG A 82 8.89 -7.71 6.15
CA ARG A 82 9.25 -7.17 7.48
C ARG A 82 8.01 -6.91 8.33
N THR A 83 6.95 -6.38 7.72
CA THR A 83 5.68 -6.12 8.41
C THR A 83 5.05 -7.43 8.87
N SER A 84 5.01 -8.44 8.00
CA SER A 84 4.48 -9.77 8.32
C SER A 84 5.27 -10.48 9.41
N CYS A 85 6.61 -10.41 9.38
CA CYS A 85 7.45 -10.96 10.45
C CYS A 85 7.19 -10.29 11.81
N HIS A 86 6.95 -8.97 11.79
CA HIS A 86 6.61 -8.22 12.99
C HIS A 86 5.23 -8.60 13.54
N THR A 87 4.20 -8.62 12.69
CA THR A 87 2.83 -8.97 13.13
C THR A 87 2.68 -10.42 13.52
N ALA A 88 3.44 -11.34 12.92
CA ALA A 88 3.49 -12.74 13.35
C ALA A 88 3.96 -12.89 14.81
N LYS A 89 4.80 -11.97 15.30
CA LYS A 89 5.33 -11.98 16.68
C LYS A 89 4.48 -11.15 17.65
N ALA A 90 3.97 -10.01 17.20
CA ALA A 90 3.29 -9.02 18.04
C ALA A 90 1.75 -9.09 17.98
N GLY A 91 1.19 -9.89 17.07
CA GLY A 91 -0.23 -9.94 16.73
C GLY A 91 -0.58 -9.05 15.53
N ASP A 92 -1.55 -9.49 14.72
CA ASP A 92 -2.01 -8.74 13.54
C ASP A 92 -3.11 -7.73 13.91
N THR A 93 -2.67 -6.53 14.27
CA THR A 93 -3.55 -5.37 14.44
C THR A 93 -3.12 -4.26 13.49
N ALA A 94 -4.03 -3.32 13.20
CA ALA A 94 -3.69 -2.14 12.39
C ALA A 94 -2.52 -1.33 12.99
N HIS A 95 -2.44 -1.27 14.33
CA HIS A 95 -1.36 -0.61 15.05
C HIS A 95 -0.02 -1.32 14.81
N GLU A 96 0.03 -2.64 14.98
CA GLU A 96 1.27 -3.42 14.80
C GLU A 96 1.70 -3.50 13.33
N ARG A 97 0.77 -3.55 12.37
CA ARG A 97 1.08 -3.40 10.93
C ARG A 97 1.76 -2.07 10.63
N LYS A 98 1.26 -0.97 11.19
CA LYS A 98 1.87 0.36 11.02
C LYS A 98 3.27 0.43 11.63
N ARG A 99 3.48 -0.16 12.80
CA ARG A 99 4.79 -0.26 13.45
C ARG A 99 5.77 -1.11 12.65
N GLY A 100 5.35 -2.28 12.20
CA GLY A 100 6.14 -3.17 11.35
C GLY A 100 6.60 -2.50 10.05
N ALA A 101 5.68 -1.80 9.37
CA ALA A 101 6.03 -1.00 8.19
C ALA A 101 7.02 0.14 8.55
N GLY A 102 6.85 0.76 9.72
CA GLY A 102 7.82 1.72 10.27
C GLY A 102 9.24 1.17 10.33
N PHE A 103 9.41 0.01 10.97
CA PHE A 103 10.70 -0.67 11.06
C PHE A 103 11.26 -1.06 9.69
N ALA A 104 10.40 -1.41 8.73
CA ALA A 104 10.83 -1.69 7.38
C ALA A 104 11.45 -0.45 6.71
N TYR A 105 10.82 0.72 6.82
CA TYR A 105 11.38 1.94 6.22
C TYR A 105 12.67 2.40 6.89
N GLU A 106 12.78 2.27 8.23
CA GLU A 106 14.04 2.54 8.93
C GLU A 106 15.16 1.61 8.46
N PHE A 107 14.82 0.34 8.23
CA PHE A 107 15.75 -0.62 7.66
C PHE A 107 16.20 -0.24 6.24
N LEU A 108 15.26 0.16 5.36
CA LEU A 108 15.60 0.62 4.01
C LEU A 108 16.53 1.84 4.03
N TYR A 109 16.32 2.76 4.97
CA TYR A 109 17.21 3.90 5.14
C TYR A 109 18.60 3.47 5.61
N ARG A 110 18.69 2.63 6.64
CA ARG A 110 19.95 2.22 7.23
C ARG A 110 20.81 1.37 6.28
N GLU A 111 20.21 0.38 5.62
CA GLU A 111 20.96 -0.55 4.78
C GLU A 111 21.22 0.01 3.37
N LEU A 112 20.27 0.79 2.83
CA LEU A 112 20.28 1.19 1.40
C LEU A 112 20.47 2.68 1.20
N GLY A 113 20.45 3.47 2.27
CA GLY A 113 20.45 4.92 2.19
C GLY A 113 19.20 5.50 1.54
N ILE A 114 18.11 4.73 1.41
CA ILE A 114 16.89 5.19 0.73
C ILE A 114 15.97 5.88 1.75
N PRO A 115 15.70 7.19 1.61
CA PRO A 115 14.79 7.88 2.50
C PRO A 115 13.37 7.32 2.39
N ARG A 116 12.63 7.36 3.49
CA ARG A 116 11.24 6.92 3.55
C ARG A 116 10.39 7.50 2.41
N ALA A 117 10.47 8.81 2.17
CA ALA A 117 9.70 9.47 1.11
C ALA A 117 10.00 8.91 -0.29
N SER A 118 11.28 8.65 -0.59
CA SER A 118 11.69 8.03 -1.85
C SER A 118 11.20 6.59 -1.96
N ALA A 119 11.33 5.80 -0.89
CA ALA A 119 10.82 4.42 -0.86
C ALA A 119 9.31 4.38 -1.14
N TYR A 120 8.54 5.26 -0.50
CA TYR A 120 7.10 5.39 -0.76
C TYR A 120 6.82 5.75 -2.23
N ALA A 121 7.54 6.70 -2.82
CA ALA A 121 7.36 7.08 -4.22
C ALA A 121 7.64 5.91 -5.17
N TYR A 122 8.74 5.18 -4.97
CA TYR A 122 9.07 4.02 -5.80
C TYR A 122 8.01 2.92 -5.68
N ILE A 123 7.64 2.54 -4.45
CA ILE A 123 6.60 1.52 -4.18
C ILE A 123 5.28 1.93 -4.83
N ARG A 124 4.88 3.20 -4.71
CA ARG A 124 3.64 3.72 -5.26
C ARG A 124 3.64 3.67 -6.79
N CYS A 125 4.72 4.12 -7.43
CA CYS A 125 4.88 4.02 -8.88
C CYS A 125 4.84 2.57 -9.35
N HIS A 126 5.52 1.65 -8.65
CA HIS A 126 5.46 0.22 -8.95
C HIS A 126 4.05 -0.34 -8.90
N ARG A 127 3.32 -0.07 -7.81
CA ARG A 127 1.94 -0.56 -7.65
C ARG A 127 1.02 -0.08 -8.77
N ARG A 128 1.25 1.13 -9.28
CA ARG A 128 0.41 1.73 -10.32
C ARG A 128 0.81 1.32 -11.73
N PHE A 129 2.11 1.30 -12.03
CA PHE A 129 2.64 1.22 -13.39
C PHE A 129 3.56 0.02 -13.63
N GLY A 130 3.75 -0.87 -12.65
CA GLY A 130 4.66 -2.01 -12.75
C GLY A 130 4.30 -3.01 -13.86
N GLY A 131 3.04 -3.01 -14.32
CA GLY A 131 2.58 -3.77 -15.48
C GLY A 131 2.28 -2.94 -16.73
N ASP A 132 2.48 -1.62 -16.69
CA ASP A 132 2.17 -0.70 -17.78
C ASP A 132 3.45 -0.20 -18.45
N ALA A 133 4.01 -1.04 -19.32
CA ALA A 133 5.23 -0.75 -20.06
C ALA A 133 5.12 0.51 -20.92
N GLU A 134 3.91 0.85 -21.37
CA GLU A 134 3.67 2.03 -22.20
C GLU A 134 3.75 3.30 -21.36
N ALA A 135 3.11 3.37 -20.20
CA ALA A 135 3.26 4.51 -19.29
C ALA A 135 4.72 4.70 -18.86
N VAL A 136 5.44 3.61 -18.54
CA VAL A 136 6.86 3.65 -18.14
C VAL A 136 7.76 4.17 -19.27
N LYS A 137 7.41 3.90 -20.53
CA LYS A 137 8.14 4.36 -21.71
C LYS A 137 8.01 5.86 -21.98
N TYR A 138 6.81 6.43 -21.79
CA TYR A 138 6.53 7.81 -22.17
C TYR A 138 6.64 8.82 -21.02
N PHE A 139 6.44 8.39 -19.77
CA PHE A 139 6.51 9.30 -18.62
C PHE A 139 7.87 9.25 -17.92
N SER A 140 8.30 10.41 -17.43
CA SER A 140 9.37 10.49 -16.45
C SER A 140 8.88 9.96 -15.09
N PHE A 141 9.81 9.56 -14.23
CA PHE A 141 9.47 9.08 -12.89
C PHE A 141 8.66 10.11 -12.07
N SER A 142 8.98 11.40 -12.18
CA SER A 142 8.27 12.47 -11.47
C SER A 142 6.82 12.65 -11.94
N GLU A 143 6.52 12.32 -13.20
CA GLU A 143 5.17 12.32 -13.76
C GLU A 143 4.43 11.05 -13.35
N LEU A 144 5.08 9.88 -13.39
CA LEU A 144 4.50 8.66 -12.85
C LEU A 144 4.13 8.83 -11.37
N ASN A 145 5.01 9.44 -10.56
CA ASN A 145 4.71 9.68 -9.14
C ASN A 145 3.51 10.62 -8.95
N LEU A 146 3.34 11.62 -9.84
CA LEU A 146 2.16 12.48 -9.85
C LEU A 146 0.89 11.69 -10.21
N LEU A 147 0.94 10.89 -11.28
CA LEU A 147 -0.18 10.11 -11.81
C LEU A 147 -0.51 8.88 -10.96
N SER A 148 0.40 8.45 -10.08
CA SER A 148 0.18 7.36 -9.13
C SER A 148 -0.74 7.73 -7.95
N ALA A 149 -1.31 8.94 -7.96
CA ALA A 149 -2.17 9.39 -6.88
C ALA A 149 -3.52 8.69 -6.85
N SER A 150 -4.04 8.44 -5.65
CA SER A 150 -5.22 7.60 -5.44
C SER A 150 -6.51 8.19 -6.02
N HIS A 151 -6.53 9.49 -6.26
CA HIS A 151 -7.65 10.21 -6.88
C HIS A 151 -7.51 10.32 -8.41
N VAL A 152 -6.44 9.76 -8.99
CA VAL A 152 -6.19 9.77 -10.43
C VAL A 152 -6.70 8.48 -11.03
N THR A 153 -7.69 8.58 -11.92
CA THR A 153 -8.35 7.43 -12.54
C THR A 153 -7.54 6.87 -13.71
N ASP A 154 -7.85 5.63 -14.12
CA ASP A 154 -7.21 5.01 -15.30
C ASP A 154 -7.51 5.79 -16.59
N ASP A 155 -8.76 6.25 -16.75
CA ASP A 155 -9.17 7.05 -17.91
C ASP A 155 -8.37 8.36 -18.04
N GLN A 156 -8.12 9.04 -16.91
CA GLN A 156 -7.29 10.25 -16.88
C GLN A 156 -5.85 9.94 -17.29
N ILE A 157 -5.29 8.83 -16.82
CA ILE A 157 -3.94 8.40 -17.21
C ILE A 157 -3.89 8.09 -18.70
N PHE A 158 -4.88 7.36 -19.22
CA PHE A 158 -4.96 6.99 -20.63
C PHE A 158 -5.04 8.23 -21.53
N GLU A 159 -5.90 9.19 -21.20
CA GLU A 159 -6.04 10.42 -22.00
C GLU A 159 -4.73 11.24 -22.01
N ILE A 160 -4.09 11.38 -20.84
CA ILE A 160 -2.81 12.08 -20.74
C ILE A 160 -1.71 11.32 -21.50
N LEU A 161 -1.71 9.98 -21.46
CA LEU A 161 -0.76 9.14 -22.18
C LEU A 161 -0.92 9.32 -23.70
N GLU A 162 -2.16 9.28 -24.20
CA GLU A 162 -2.45 9.52 -25.62
C GLU A 162 -1.98 10.91 -26.07
N LYS A 163 -2.23 11.94 -25.26
CA LYS A 163 -1.71 13.29 -25.54
C LYS A 163 -0.19 13.33 -25.56
N LYS A 164 0.46 12.65 -24.61
CA LYS A 164 1.93 12.63 -24.51
C LYS A 164 2.59 11.85 -25.64
N ARG A 165 1.99 10.76 -26.10
CA ARG A 165 2.43 10.01 -27.29
C ARG A 165 2.48 10.90 -28.53
N ASN A 166 1.47 11.77 -28.68
CA ASN A 166 1.36 12.70 -29.80
C ASN A 166 2.16 14.00 -29.60
N ASN A 167 2.63 14.29 -28.37
CA ASN A 167 3.46 15.45 -28.05
C ASN A 167 4.51 15.11 -26.98
N LEU A 168 5.67 14.63 -27.44
CA LEU A 168 6.77 14.19 -26.56
C LEU A 168 7.46 15.34 -25.79
N GLN A 169 7.20 16.61 -26.14
CA GLN A 169 7.77 17.77 -25.44
C GLN A 169 6.97 18.19 -24.22
N MET A 170 5.86 17.51 -23.92
CA MET A 170 5.07 17.76 -22.73
C MET A 170 5.92 17.65 -21.46
N THR A 171 5.93 18.74 -20.71
CA THR A 171 6.59 18.83 -19.42
C THR A 171 5.69 18.26 -18.32
N ARG A 172 6.28 18.03 -17.15
CA ARG A 172 5.52 17.66 -15.95
C ARG A 172 4.44 18.70 -15.60
N ALA A 173 4.68 19.98 -15.87
CA ALA A 173 3.70 21.03 -15.61
C ALA A 173 2.48 20.89 -16.53
N ASP A 174 2.70 20.52 -17.79
CA ASP A 174 1.62 20.26 -18.76
C ASP A 174 0.79 19.04 -18.36
N VAL A 175 1.46 17.97 -17.92
CA VAL A 175 0.80 16.77 -17.37
C VAL A 175 -0.07 17.12 -16.16
N ALA A 176 0.45 17.91 -15.23
CA ALA A 176 -0.30 18.36 -14.06
C ALA A 176 -1.49 19.26 -14.43
N GLY A 177 -1.30 20.14 -15.42
CA GLY A 177 -2.35 21.01 -15.94
C GLY A 177 -3.50 20.22 -16.56
N MET A 178 -3.19 19.22 -17.40
CA MET A 178 -4.21 18.34 -17.98
C MET A 178 -4.94 17.54 -16.92
N LEU A 179 -4.22 16.93 -15.97
CA LEU A 179 -4.85 16.18 -14.90
C LEU A 179 -5.87 17.04 -14.15
N LYS A 180 -5.51 18.29 -13.83
CA LYS A 180 -6.41 19.23 -13.17
C LYS A 180 -7.63 19.59 -14.04
N ALA A 181 -7.44 19.78 -15.33
CA ALA A 181 -8.54 20.08 -16.26
C ALA A 181 -9.53 18.92 -16.37
N LEU A 182 -9.03 17.68 -16.46
CA LEU A 182 -9.88 16.47 -16.50
C LEU A 182 -10.68 16.29 -15.21
N GLN A 183 -10.06 16.56 -14.06
CA GLN A 183 -10.74 16.52 -12.76
C GLN A 183 -11.82 17.60 -12.63
N ALA A 184 -11.62 18.80 -13.19
CA ALA A 184 -12.63 19.85 -13.19
C ALA A 184 -13.85 19.46 -14.02
N ASN A 185 -13.64 18.93 -15.23
CA ASN A 185 -14.72 18.54 -16.13
C ASN A 185 -15.59 17.40 -15.57
N MET A 186 -15.00 16.45 -14.82
CA MET A 186 -15.75 15.39 -14.14
C MET A 186 -16.62 15.92 -12.99
N ASN A 187 -16.14 16.93 -12.25
CA ASN A 187 -16.88 17.52 -11.14
C ASN A 187 -18.04 18.44 -11.57
N ASP A 188 -18.06 18.90 -12.82
CA ASP A 188 -19.13 19.73 -13.36
C ASP A 188 -20.24 18.90 -14.02
N CYS A 189 -19.98 17.65 -14.42
CA CYS A 189 -21.02 16.72 -14.86
C CYS A 189 -21.91 16.21 -13.71
N ASP A 190 -21.42 16.19 -12.47
CA ASP A 190 -22.11 15.59 -11.32
C ASP A 190 -23.04 16.58 -10.56
N ARG A 191 -23.19 17.83 -11.03
CA ARG A 191 -24.09 18.84 -10.44
C ARG A 191 -25.35 19.13 -11.26
N GLY A 192 -25.68 18.27 -12.23
CA GLY A 192 -26.75 18.51 -13.21
C GLY A 192 -28.11 17.89 -12.91
N GLU A 193 -28.24 17.00 -11.92
CA GLU A 193 -29.48 16.22 -11.69
C GLU A 193 -30.05 16.44 -10.29
N ASP A 194 -30.43 17.67 -9.94
CA ASP A 194 -31.27 17.95 -8.75
C ASP A 194 -32.08 19.24 -8.97
N SER A 195 -32.92 19.27 -10.01
CA SER A 195 -33.86 20.38 -10.22
C SER A 195 -35.03 19.96 -11.10
N HIS A 196 -35.88 19.03 -10.64
CA HIS A 196 -37.30 19.02 -11.02
C HIS A 196 -38.11 18.88 -9.74
N GLY A 197 -38.66 20.02 -9.30
CA GLY A 197 -39.71 20.10 -8.29
C GLY A 197 -41.10 19.88 -8.88
#